data_AF-A0A221VY91-F1
#
_entry.id   AF-A0A221VY91-F1
#
_cell.length_a   1.000
_cell.length_b   1.000
_cell.length_c   1.000
_cell.angle_alpha   90.00
_cell.angle_beta   90.00
_cell.angle_gamma   90.00
#
_symmetry.space_group_name_H-M   'P 1'
#
loop_
_entity.id
_entity.type
_entity.pdbx_description
1 polymer ?
#
loop_
_entity_poly.entity_id
_entity_poly.type
_entity_poly.pdbx_seq_one_letter_code
_entity_poly.pdbx_strand_id
1 'polypeptide(L)'
;MTERTPDTGDRAEVSGGSFSGITVIGQHNSTTVVPLGTRRAEQLTTLRAEVRSLLDGLRAPGAVKPADLAGVVEAKVHAGELDEELAEEQPDGRAVRKRWTKLEPVIRGLGMAGAVASIGRLVTEVFTG
;
A
#
# COMPACT_ATOMS: atom_id res chain seq x y z
N MET A 1 16.18 -57.08 8.92
CA MET A 1 15.22 -56.34 9.76
C MET A 1 15.75 -54.91 9.85
N THR A 2 14.97 -53.98 9.26
CA THR A 2 14.71 -52.55 9.58
C THR A 2 15.71 -51.83 10.52
N GLU A 3 16.26 -50.63 10.23
CA GLU A 3 15.58 -49.35 9.93
C GLU A 3 16.42 -48.32 9.13
N ARG A 4 15.68 -47.40 8.49
CA ARG A 4 16.11 -46.25 7.67
C ARG A 4 16.53 -45.04 8.52
N THR A 5 17.46 -44.24 7.99
CA THR A 5 17.28 -42.79 7.76
C THR A 5 18.44 -42.27 6.90
N PRO A 6 18.21 -41.78 5.66
CA PRO A 6 19.14 -40.88 4.98
C PRO A 6 18.78 -39.42 5.26
N ASP A 7 19.77 -38.70 5.79
CA ASP A 7 19.84 -37.27 6.01
C ASP A 7 19.47 -36.49 4.74
N THR A 8 18.49 -35.59 4.87
CA THR A 8 18.00 -34.70 3.83
C THR A 8 18.93 -33.50 3.72
N GLY A 9 19.95 -33.61 2.87
CA GLY A 9 20.71 -32.47 2.37
C GLY A 9 20.07 -31.94 1.10
N ASP A 10 18.89 -31.31 1.20
CA ASP A 10 18.23 -30.68 0.07
C ASP A 10 19.04 -29.47 -0.41
N ARG A 11 19.43 -29.57 -1.67
CA ARG A 11 20.32 -28.67 -2.40
C ARG A 11 19.48 -27.54 -2.98
N ALA A 12 19.39 -26.42 -2.28
CA ALA A 12 18.86 -25.19 -2.88
C ALA A 12 19.95 -24.48 -3.70
N GLU A 13 20.15 -24.93 -4.94
CA GLU A 13 20.72 -24.09 -5.99
C GLU A 13 19.66 -23.05 -6.41
N VAL A 14 19.96 -21.77 -6.22
CA VAL A 14 19.37 -20.69 -7.01
C VAL A 14 20.45 -19.68 -7.34
N SER A 15 20.99 -19.86 -8.55
CA SER A 15 21.80 -18.87 -9.25
C SER A 15 20.91 -17.78 -9.86
N GLY A 16 21.45 -16.56 -9.95
CA GLY A 16 21.11 -15.64 -11.03
C GLY A 16 20.25 -14.44 -10.64
N GLY A 17 20.90 -13.31 -10.37
CA GLY A 17 20.24 -12.01 -10.29
C GLY A 17 21.21 -10.93 -9.86
N SER A 18 21.91 -10.34 -10.83
CA SER A 18 22.77 -9.16 -10.62
C SER A 18 21.98 -8.06 -9.89
N PHE A 19 22.31 -7.80 -8.62
CA PHE A 19 21.67 -6.75 -7.85
C PHE A 19 22.61 -5.54 -7.81
N SER A 20 22.30 -4.51 -8.60
CA SER A 20 22.92 -3.19 -8.52
C SER A 20 22.48 -2.51 -7.22
N GLY A 21 23.17 -2.81 -6.12
CA GLY A 21 23.04 -2.08 -4.86
C GLY A 21 23.97 -0.87 -4.85
N ILE A 22 23.41 0.33 -4.75
CA ILE A 22 24.19 1.53 -4.39
C ILE A 22 24.72 1.31 -2.97
N THR A 23 26.04 1.23 -2.84
CA THR A 23 26.71 1.12 -1.54
C THR A 23 26.79 2.50 -0.91
N VAL A 24 25.96 2.78 0.09
CA VAL A 24 26.17 3.92 0.98
C VAL A 24 26.97 3.41 2.19
N ILE A 25 28.27 3.68 2.20
CA ILE A 25 29.16 3.36 3.32
C ILE A 25 28.94 4.44 4.39
N GLY A 26 27.97 4.21 5.27
CA GLY A 26 27.74 4.97 6.49
C GLY A 26 28.02 4.07 7.68
N GLN A 27 29.19 4.27 8.27
CA GLN A 27 29.72 3.56 9.43
C GLN A 27 28.73 3.71 10.62
N HIS A 28 28.62 2.67 11.47
CA HIS A 28 27.87 2.64 12.76
C HIS A 28 26.35 2.94 12.75
N ASN A 29 25.52 2.01 12.27
CA ASN A 29 24.35 1.44 12.97
C ASN A 29 23.78 0.32 12.10
N SER A 30 23.23 -0.76 12.67
CA SER A 30 22.74 -1.93 11.93
C SER A 30 21.95 -1.56 10.66
N THR A 31 22.55 -1.82 9.48
CA THR A 31 21.83 -1.74 8.20
C THR A 31 20.95 -2.98 8.11
N THR A 32 19.71 -2.87 8.60
CA THR A 32 18.67 -3.83 8.25
C THR A 32 18.39 -3.63 6.77
N VAL A 33 18.97 -4.49 5.93
CA VAL A 33 18.62 -4.60 4.52
C VAL A 33 17.21 -5.21 4.50
N VAL A 34 16.19 -4.36 4.56
CA VAL A 34 14.80 -4.81 4.39
C VAL A 34 14.66 -5.21 2.93
N PRO A 35 14.29 -6.46 2.61
CA PRO A 35 14.02 -6.87 1.23
C PRO A 35 13.00 -5.92 0.62
N LEU A 36 13.20 -5.45 -0.62
CA LEU A 36 12.25 -4.55 -1.28
C LEU A 36 10.81 -5.09 -1.26
N GLY A 37 10.64 -6.42 -1.29
CA GLY A 37 9.33 -7.08 -1.16
C GLY A 37 8.65 -6.85 0.19
N THR A 38 9.40 -6.85 1.29
CA THR A 38 8.86 -6.62 2.65
C THR A 38 8.42 -5.18 2.83
N ARG A 39 9.23 -4.22 2.34
CA ARG A 39 8.89 -2.79 2.41
C ARG A 39 7.63 -2.45 1.61
N ARG A 40 7.47 -3.03 0.42
CA ARG A 40 6.27 -2.85 -0.41
C ARG A 40 5.01 -3.41 0.26
N ALA A 41 5.11 -4.58 0.91
CA ALA A 41 4.00 -5.20 1.63
C ALA A 41 3.56 -4.37 2.87
N GLU A 42 4.51 -3.81 3.60
CA GLU A 42 4.24 -2.89 4.73
C GLU A 42 3.57 -1.60 4.25
N GLN A 43 4.06 -1.01 3.16
CA GLN A 43 3.47 0.19 2.57
C GLN A 43 2.07 -0.08 2.01
N LEU A 44 1.83 -1.24 1.40
CA LEU A 44 0.50 -1.65 0.95
C LEU A 44 -0.48 -1.83 2.13
N THR A 45 -0.01 -2.43 3.22
CA THR A 45 -0.80 -2.56 4.46
C THR A 45 -1.16 -1.19 5.03
N THR A 46 -0.19 -0.27 5.05
CA THR A 46 -0.40 1.12 5.50
C THR A 46 -1.40 1.84 4.58
N LEU A 47 -1.27 1.66 3.27
CA LEU A 47 -2.18 2.24 2.28
C LEU A 47 -3.63 1.76 2.48
N ARG A 48 -3.83 0.46 2.69
CA ARG A 48 -5.15 -0.11 3.02
C ARG A 48 -5.73 0.51 4.30
N ALA A 49 -4.91 0.65 5.34
CA ALA A 49 -5.35 1.24 6.60
C ALA A 49 -5.77 2.72 6.44
N GLU A 50 -5.01 3.51 5.68
CA GLU A 50 -5.32 4.92 5.40
C GLU A 50 -6.62 5.08 4.59
N VAL A 51 -6.81 4.27 3.55
CA VAL A 51 -8.06 4.29 2.74
C VAL A 51 -9.26 3.89 3.60
N ARG A 52 -9.10 2.92 4.50
CA ARG A 52 -10.15 2.51 5.43
C ARG A 52 -10.46 3.60 6.47
N SER A 53 -9.43 4.26 7.00
CA SER A 53 -9.60 5.41 7.89
C SER A 53 -10.32 6.58 7.20
N LEU A 54 -10.02 6.83 5.93
CA LEU A 54 -10.76 7.79 5.10
C LEU A 54 -12.25 7.41 4.97
N LEU A 55 -12.55 6.15 4.69
CA LEU A 55 -13.93 5.65 4.62
C LEU A 55 -14.68 5.82 5.94
N ASP A 56 -14.03 5.51 7.06
CA ASP A 56 -14.61 5.70 8.39
C ASP A 56 -14.84 7.19 8.70
N GLY A 57 -13.90 8.06 8.34
CA GLY A 57 -14.04 9.52 8.46
C GLY A 57 -15.20 10.08 7.62
N LEU A 58 -15.40 9.55 6.41
CA LEU A 58 -16.54 9.91 5.55
C LEU A 58 -17.88 9.38 6.11
N ARG A 59 -17.88 8.26 6.83
CA ARG A 59 -19.06 7.65 7.45
C ARG A 59 -19.43 8.29 8.79
N ALA A 60 -18.49 8.94 9.46
CA ALA A 60 -18.71 9.55 10.76
C ALA A 60 -19.83 10.61 10.71
N PRO A 61 -20.90 10.47 11.52
CA PRO A 61 -21.97 11.46 11.57
C PRO A 61 -21.44 12.79 12.11
N GLY A 62 -21.67 13.88 11.38
CA GLY A 62 -21.23 15.23 11.76
C GLY A 62 -19.87 15.66 11.21
N ALA A 63 -19.15 14.80 10.50
CA ALA A 63 -17.85 15.14 9.90
C ALA A 63 -17.96 16.10 8.70
N VAL A 64 -19.15 16.26 8.13
CA VAL A 64 -19.32 16.95 6.84
C VAL A 64 -20.55 17.83 6.83
N LYS A 65 -20.42 19.00 6.21
CA LYS A 65 -21.53 19.97 6.11
C LYS A 65 -22.59 19.45 5.13
N PRO A 66 -23.87 19.85 5.28
CA PRO A 66 -24.93 19.44 4.37
C PRO A 66 -24.64 19.76 2.89
N ALA A 67 -23.93 20.87 2.61
CA ALA A 67 -23.54 21.28 1.27
C ALA A 67 -22.58 20.30 0.59
N ASP A 68 -21.85 19.50 1.38
CA ASP A 68 -20.82 18.59 0.91
C ASP A 68 -21.32 17.14 0.77
N LEU A 69 -22.59 16.87 1.09
CA LEU A 69 -23.18 15.52 1.07
C LEU A 69 -23.00 14.79 -0.26
N ALA A 70 -23.16 15.49 -1.39
CA ALA A 70 -22.95 14.91 -2.71
C ALA A 70 -21.49 14.46 -2.92
N GLY A 71 -20.53 15.32 -2.56
CA GLY A 71 -19.10 15.00 -2.62
C GLY A 71 -18.70 13.88 -1.65
N VAL A 72 -19.34 13.78 -0.49
CA VAL A 72 -19.11 12.67 0.46
C VAL A 72 -19.60 11.34 -0.08
N VAL A 73 -20.77 11.33 -0.73
CA VAL A 73 -21.30 10.12 -1.37
C VAL A 73 -20.35 9.66 -2.48
N GLU A 74 -19.92 10.60 -3.34
CA GLU A 74 -18.95 10.31 -4.40
C GLU A 74 -17.61 9.82 -3.84
N ALA A 75 -17.07 10.49 -2.81
CA ALA A 75 -15.84 10.09 -2.14
C ALA A 75 -15.96 8.70 -1.51
N LYS A 76 -17.10 8.35 -0.90
CA LYS A 76 -17.35 7.01 -0.36
C LYS A 76 -17.34 5.93 -1.43
N VAL A 77 -17.97 6.21 -2.57
CA VAL A 77 -17.99 5.27 -3.70
C VAL A 77 -16.57 5.05 -4.21
N HIS A 78 -15.84 6.11 -4.53
CA HIS A 78 -14.48 5.98 -5.06
C HIS A 78 -13.47 5.44 -4.05
N ALA A 79 -13.59 5.79 -2.77
CA ALA A 79 -12.75 5.21 -1.72
C ALA A 79 -13.09 3.73 -1.47
N GLY A 80 -14.36 3.33 -1.63
CA GLY A 80 -14.78 1.92 -1.56
C GLY A 80 -14.23 1.11 -2.73
N GLU A 81 -14.34 1.61 -3.95
CA GLU A 81 -13.72 0.99 -5.14
C GLU A 81 -12.19 0.86 -4.97
N LEU A 82 -11.54 1.88 -4.40
CA LEU A 82 -10.10 1.84 -4.13
C LEU A 82 -9.76 0.80 -3.05
N ASP A 83 -10.56 0.67 -2.00
CA ASP A 83 -10.39 -0.34 -0.95
C ASP A 83 -10.55 -1.76 -1.50
N GLU A 84 -11.53 -1.98 -2.38
CA GLU A 84 -11.75 -3.27 -3.06
C GLU A 84 -10.56 -3.66 -3.92
N GLU A 85 -10.06 -2.75 -4.77
CA GLU A 85 -8.88 -2.97 -5.61
C GLU A 85 -7.64 -3.25 -4.75
N LEU A 86 -7.49 -2.54 -3.63
CA LEU A 86 -6.40 -2.77 -2.71
C LEU A 86 -6.54 -4.08 -1.94
N ALA A 87 -7.75 -4.61 -1.72
CA ALA A 87 -7.98 -5.84 -0.98
C ALA A 87 -7.54 -7.10 -1.74
N GLU A 88 -7.35 -7.00 -3.05
CA GLU A 88 -6.81 -8.09 -3.86
C GLU A 88 -5.42 -8.55 -3.38
N GLU A 89 -5.12 -9.84 -3.57
CA GLU A 89 -3.84 -10.42 -3.17
C GLU A 89 -2.66 -9.79 -3.94
N GLN A 90 -2.92 -9.37 -5.18
CA GLN A 90 -1.99 -8.63 -6.05
C GLN A 90 -2.71 -7.44 -6.69
N PRO A 91 -2.80 -6.29 -6.00
CA PRO A 91 -3.55 -5.14 -6.49
C PRO A 91 -2.93 -4.59 -7.78
N ASP A 92 -3.76 -4.32 -8.80
CA ASP A 92 -3.32 -3.66 -10.03
C ASP A 92 -2.98 -2.19 -9.76
N GLY A 93 -1.68 -1.88 -9.76
CA GLY A 93 -1.20 -0.51 -9.56
C GLY A 93 -1.74 0.50 -10.58
N ARG A 94 -2.11 0.09 -11.80
CA ARG A 94 -2.73 0.98 -12.78
C ARG A 94 -4.17 1.29 -12.42
N ALA A 95 -4.93 0.28 -11.99
CA ALA A 95 -6.30 0.44 -11.51
C ALA A 95 -6.32 1.33 -10.26
N VAL A 96 -5.49 1.02 -9.25
CA VAL A 96 -5.33 1.80 -8.02
C VAL A 96 -5.01 3.26 -8.31
N ARG A 97 -4.03 3.53 -9.19
CA ARG A 97 -3.68 4.91 -9.57
C ARG A 97 -4.83 5.63 -10.26
N LYS A 98 -5.53 4.97 -11.18
CA LYS A 98 -6.69 5.54 -11.88
C LYS A 98 -7.83 5.88 -10.91
N ARG A 99 -8.09 5.03 -9.92
CA ARG A 99 -9.08 5.27 -8.86
C ARG A 99 -8.64 6.41 -7.96
N TRP A 100 -7.37 6.42 -7.55
CA TRP A 100 -6.79 7.51 -6.77
C TRP A 100 -6.92 8.88 -7.46
N THR A 101 -6.59 8.99 -8.74
CA THR A 101 -6.72 10.24 -9.51
C THR A 101 -8.16 10.78 -9.58
N LYS A 102 -9.16 9.89 -9.49
CA LYS A 102 -10.58 10.30 -9.40
C LYS A 102 -10.98 10.71 -7.98
N LEU A 103 -10.50 9.97 -6.98
CA LEU A 103 -10.82 10.21 -5.57
C LEU A 103 -10.18 11.50 -5.05
N GLU A 104 -8.90 11.73 -5.37
CA GLU A 104 -8.08 12.84 -4.88
C GLU A 104 -8.77 14.23 -4.95
N PRO A 105 -9.30 14.69 -6.10
CA PRO A 105 -9.94 16.00 -6.18
C PRO A 105 -11.20 16.09 -5.32
N VAL A 106 -11.96 14.99 -5.18
CA VAL A 106 -13.19 14.94 -4.39
C VAL A 106 -12.87 15.10 -2.91
N ILE A 107 -11.96 14.29 -2.37
CA ILE A 107 -11.57 14.37 -0.95
C ILE A 107 -10.80 15.66 -0.62
N ARG A 108 -10.06 16.22 -1.59
CA ARG A 108 -9.47 17.55 -1.47
C ARG A 108 -10.55 18.63 -1.36
N GLY A 109 -11.60 18.53 -2.18
CA GLY A 109 -12.77 19.42 -2.11
C GLY A 109 -13.51 19.35 -0.78
N LEU A 110 -13.50 18.19 -0.11
CA LEU A 110 -14.04 17.98 1.23
C LEU A 110 -13.13 18.49 2.36
N GLY A 111 -11.98 19.09 2.04
CA GLY A 111 -11.03 19.59 3.04
C GLY A 111 -10.17 18.51 3.70
N MET A 112 -10.17 17.27 3.20
CA MET A 112 -9.40 16.15 3.73
C MET A 112 -7.96 16.13 3.19
N ALA A 113 -7.28 17.28 3.20
CA ALA A 113 -5.95 17.45 2.60
C ALA A 113 -4.87 16.55 3.23
N GLY A 114 -4.99 16.22 4.52
CA GLY A 114 -4.09 15.27 5.19
C GLY A 114 -4.17 13.86 4.60
N ALA A 115 -5.38 13.35 4.36
CA ALA A 115 -5.59 12.05 3.73
C ALA A 115 -5.07 12.04 2.28
N VAL A 116 -5.24 13.15 1.54
CA VAL A 116 -4.67 13.32 0.19
C VAL A 116 -3.16 13.16 0.19
N ALA A 117 -2.45 13.83 1.11
CA ALA A 117 -1.00 13.75 1.20
C ALA A 117 -0.52 12.35 1.59
N SER A 118 -1.12 11.74 2.62
CA SER A 118 -0.73 10.40 3.10
C SER A 118 -0.97 9.32 2.05
N ILE A 119 -2.18 9.24 1.51
CA ILE A 119 -2.55 8.19 0.55
C ILE A 119 -1.81 8.41 -0.78
N GLY A 120 -1.71 9.65 -1.26
CA GLY A 120 -1.00 9.96 -2.51
C GLY A 120 0.48 9.54 -2.45
N ARG A 121 1.16 9.82 -1.34
CA ARG A 121 2.54 9.37 -1.12
C ARG A 121 2.64 7.84 -1.17
N LEU A 122 1.76 7.14 -0.45
CA LEU A 122 1.76 5.67 -0.39
C LEU A 122 1.45 5.04 -1.74
N VAL A 123 0.50 5.57 -2.51
CA VAL A 123 0.20 5.10 -3.88
C VAL A 123 1.45 5.23 -4.78
N THR A 124 2.16 6.36 -4.70
CA THR A 124 3.41 6.54 -5.45
C THR A 124 4.48 5.55 -5.01
N GLU A 125 4.70 5.41 -3.70
CA GLU A 125 5.73 4.51 -3.14
C GLU A 125 5.47 3.03 -3.45
N VAL A 126 4.21 2.56 -3.36
CA VAL A 126 3.85 1.15 -3.53
C VAL A 126 3.83 0.71 -5.01
N PHE A 127 3.45 1.62 -5.91
CA PHE A 127 3.14 1.27 -7.31
C PHE A 127 4.02 1.96 -8.35
N THR A 128 4.90 2.88 -7.95
CA THR A 128 5.79 3.61 -8.88
C THR A 128 7.27 3.42 -8.55
N GLY A 129 7.58 2.95 -7.34
CA GLY A 129 8.93 2.57 -6.92
C GLY A 129 9.48 1.39 -7.72
#